data_AF-A0A2V9CHW9-F1
#
_entry.id   AF-A0A2V9CHW9-F1
#
_cell.length_a   1.000
_cell.length_b   1.000
_cell.length_c   1.000
_cell.angle_alpha   90.00
_cell.angle_beta   90.00
_cell.angle_gamma   90.00
#
_symmetry.space_group_name_H-M   'P 1'
#
loop_
_entity.id
_entity.type
_entity.pdbx_description
1 polymer ?
#
loop_
_entity_poly.entity_id
_entity_poly.type
_entity_poly.pdbx_seq_one_letter_code
_entity_poly.pdbx_strand_id
1 'polypeptide(L)'
;RSALFALTAWVVALVTDFLDGPIARRRGTVSALSGAFDHTSDFFFVVTGIFAGAFRGAFPWILPICIAAAFAQYVIDSYWIHRQVKFRGSKLGRYNGMLYFVPPGMDILIRLGMRFLHPLLTILVWALVLSTLVSMGQRFMFSRLAEHLPSRSPEK
;
A
#
# COMPACT_ATOMS: atom_id res chain seq x y z
N ARG A 1 -6.78 3.97 -26.99
CA ARG A 1 -8.01 4.49 -26.33
C ARG A 1 -8.10 4.05 -24.86
N SER A 2 -8.06 2.76 -24.54
CA SER A 2 -8.13 2.27 -23.14
C SER A 2 -7.00 2.76 -22.22
N ALA A 3 -5.78 2.95 -22.72
CA ALA A 3 -4.66 3.46 -21.92
C ALA A 3 -4.85 4.93 -21.49
N LEU A 4 -5.48 5.75 -22.34
CA LEU A 4 -5.74 7.15 -22.04
C LEU A 4 -6.81 7.29 -20.95
N PHE A 5 -7.90 6.50 -21.04
CA PHE A 5 -8.90 6.43 -19.97
C PHE A 5 -8.29 5.96 -18.64
N ALA A 6 -7.43 4.94 -18.68
CA ALA A 6 -6.72 4.48 -17.50
C ALA A 6 -5.83 5.59 -16.91
N LEU A 7 -5.10 6.34 -17.74
CA LEU A 7 -4.31 7.48 -17.29
C LEU A 7 -5.18 8.55 -16.62
N THR A 8 -6.28 8.94 -17.27
CA THR A 8 -7.20 9.95 -16.73
C THR A 8 -7.75 9.50 -15.39
N ALA A 9 -8.24 8.26 -15.28
CA ALA A 9 -8.74 7.71 -14.02
C ALA A 9 -7.64 7.68 -12.94
N TRP A 10 -6.41 7.30 -13.30
CA TRP A 10 -5.27 7.24 -12.37
C TRP A 10 -4.88 8.63 -11.86
N VAL A 11 -4.80 9.61 -12.76
CA VAL A 11 -4.47 11.00 -12.41
C VAL A 11 -5.59 11.62 -11.57
N VAL A 12 -6.85 11.42 -11.94
CA VAL A 12 -7.99 11.93 -11.15
C VAL A 12 -7.99 11.33 -9.75
N ALA A 13 -7.78 10.02 -9.61
CA ALA A 13 -7.69 9.38 -8.30
C ALA A 13 -6.55 9.96 -7.45
N LEU A 14 -5.34 10.09 -8.02
CA LEU A 14 -4.17 10.63 -7.32
C LEU A 14 -4.37 12.10 -6.90
N VAL A 15 -4.98 12.92 -7.77
CA VAL A 15 -5.27 14.32 -7.47
C VAL A 15 -6.36 14.45 -6.41
N THR A 16 -7.39 13.59 -6.45
CA THR A 16 -8.48 13.62 -5.47
C THR A 16 -7.97 13.27 -4.07
N ASP A 17 -7.18 12.20 -3.96
CA ASP A 17 -6.51 11.80 -2.71
C ASP A 17 -5.63 12.93 -2.15
N PHE A 18 -4.81 13.55 -3.01
CA PHE A 18 -3.96 14.67 -2.58
C PHE A 18 -4.74 15.89 -2.08
N LEU A 19 -5.95 16.12 -2.60
CA LEU A 19 -6.80 17.25 -2.23
C LEU A 19 -7.68 16.97 -1.01
N ASP A 20 -8.08 15.72 -0.77
CA ASP A 20 -8.99 15.35 0.32
C ASP A 20 -8.33 15.56 1.70
N GLY A 21 -7.04 15.26 1.84
CA GLY A 21 -6.30 15.52 3.07
C GLY A 21 -6.28 17.00 3.50
N PRO A 22 -5.83 17.94 2.65
CA PRO A 22 -5.89 19.38 2.93
C PRO A 22 -7.31 19.91 3.16
N ILE A 23 -8.30 19.44 2.39
CA ILE A 23 -9.69 19.87 2.52
C ILE A 23 -10.28 19.41 3.86
N ALA A 24 -10.05 18.16 4.26
CA ALA A 24 -10.50 17.63 5.55
C ALA A 24 -9.87 18.37 6.74
N ARG A 25 -8.58 18.73 6.65
CA ARG A 25 -7.90 19.56 7.67
C ARG A 25 -8.49 20.97 7.76
N ARG A 26 -8.87 21.56 6.63
CA ARG A 26 -9.50 22.90 6.60
C ARG A 26 -10.95 22.89 7.11
N ARG A 27 -11.67 21.78 6.97
CA ARG A 27 -13.07 21.65 7.41
C ARG A 27 -13.24 21.14 8.84
N GLY A 28 -12.15 20.79 9.53
CA GLY A 28 -12.20 20.29 10.91
C GLY A 28 -12.90 18.93 11.06
N THR A 29 -13.17 18.23 9.96
CA THR A 29 -13.88 16.93 9.92
C THR A 29 -12.93 15.74 10.04
N VAL A 30 -11.77 15.93 10.69
CA VAL A 30 -10.75 14.89 10.83
C VAL A 30 -11.21 13.90 11.90
N SER A 31 -11.85 12.81 11.47
CA SER A 31 -12.21 11.69 12.35
C SER A 31 -11.26 10.50 12.12
N ALA A 32 -11.04 9.69 13.14
CA ALA A 32 -10.27 8.45 12.99
C ALA A 32 -10.92 7.48 11.98
N LEU A 33 -12.25 7.53 11.87
CA LEU A 33 -13.03 6.73 10.93
C LEU A 33 -12.80 7.17 9.48
N SER A 34 -12.80 8.48 9.22
CA SER A 34 -12.55 9.02 7.87
C SER A 34 -11.12 8.74 7.39
N GLY A 35 -10.12 8.81 8.28
CA GLY A 35 -8.74 8.47 7.91
C GLY A 35 -8.52 6.98 7.63
N ALA A 36 -9.21 6.09 8.33
CA ALA A 36 -9.16 4.65 8.04
C ALA A 36 -9.84 4.30 6.72
N PHE A 37 -10.95 4.97 6.40
CA PHE A 37 -11.65 4.79 5.12
C PHE A 37 -10.80 5.27 3.94
N ASP A 38 -10.16 6.43 4.07
CA ASP A 38 -9.27 7.03 3.07
C ASP A 38 -8.13 6.06 2.69
N HIS A 39 -7.41 5.59 3.70
CA HIS A 39 -6.30 4.65 3.50
C HIS A 39 -6.72 3.30 2.92
N THR A 40 -7.94 2.87 3.22
CA THR A 40 -8.51 1.63 2.68
C THR A 40 -8.88 1.79 1.21
N SER A 41 -9.48 2.94 0.84
CA SER A 41 -9.81 3.28 -0.54
C SER A 41 -8.56 3.31 -1.44
N ASP A 42 -7.50 3.99 -0.97
CA ASP A 42 -6.20 4.03 -1.64
C ASP A 42 -5.63 2.65 -1.90
N PHE A 43 -5.66 1.80 -0.87
CA PHE A 43 -5.19 0.44 -0.97
C PHE A 43 -5.97 -0.35 -2.03
N PHE A 44 -7.30 -0.27 -2.02
CA PHE A 44 -8.13 -0.95 -3.02
C PHE A 44 -7.84 -0.44 -4.42
N PHE A 45 -7.67 0.87 -4.60
CA PHE A 45 -7.36 1.46 -5.89
C PHE A 45 -6.02 0.95 -6.45
N VAL A 46 -4.98 0.95 -5.61
CA VAL A 46 -3.66 0.46 -5.99
C VAL A 46 -3.67 -1.03 -6.30
N VAL A 47 -4.25 -1.83 -5.40
CA VAL A 47 -4.27 -3.29 -5.56
C VAL A 47 -5.04 -3.69 -6.81
N THR A 48 -6.21 -3.13 -7.04
CA THR A 48 -6.97 -3.41 -8.26
C THR A 48 -6.20 -3.00 -9.53
N GLY A 49 -5.49 -1.87 -9.50
CA GLY A 49 -4.59 -1.44 -10.59
C GLY A 49 -3.45 -2.43 -10.86
N ILE A 50 -2.80 -2.93 -9.80
CA ILE A 50 -1.74 -3.94 -9.91
C ILE A 50 -2.30 -5.29 -10.36
N PHE A 51 -3.44 -5.75 -9.86
CA PHE A 51 -4.11 -6.95 -10.34
C PHE A 51 -4.45 -6.84 -11.83
N ALA A 52 -5.02 -5.71 -12.26
CA ALA A 52 -5.33 -5.46 -13.66
C ALA A 52 -4.07 -5.45 -14.55
N GLY A 53 -2.93 -5.00 -14.02
CA GLY A 53 -1.62 -5.14 -14.68
C GLY A 53 -1.14 -6.58 -14.77
N ALA A 54 -1.29 -7.35 -13.69
CA ALA A 54 -0.91 -8.77 -13.66
C ALA A 54 -1.75 -9.62 -14.62
N PHE A 55 -3.07 -9.39 -14.70
CA PHE A 55 -3.96 -10.04 -15.67
C PHE A 55 -3.55 -9.80 -17.12
N ARG A 56 -2.91 -8.65 -17.41
CA ARG A 56 -2.38 -8.31 -18.74
C ARG A 56 -0.95 -8.80 -18.97
N GLY A 57 -0.34 -9.45 -17.98
CA GLY A 57 1.06 -9.88 -18.02
C GLY A 57 2.09 -8.77 -17.83
N ALA A 58 1.67 -7.56 -17.42
CA ALA A 58 2.59 -6.44 -17.17
C ALA A 58 3.35 -6.59 -15.84
N PHE A 59 2.76 -7.29 -14.87
CA PHE A 59 3.36 -7.56 -13.57
C PHE A 59 3.31 -9.07 -13.26
N PRO A 60 4.29 -9.61 -12.52
CA PRO A 60 4.22 -10.96 -12.01
C PRO A 60 3.17 -11.07 -10.91
N TRP A 61 2.42 -12.17 -10.88
CA TRP A 61 1.36 -12.42 -9.89
C TRP A 61 1.80 -12.36 -8.42
N ILE A 62 3.08 -12.59 -8.16
CA ILE A 62 3.64 -12.48 -6.82
C ILE A 62 3.47 -11.06 -6.24
N LEU A 63 3.55 -10.01 -7.05
CA LEU A 63 3.42 -8.62 -6.58
C LEU A 63 2.03 -8.33 -5.97
N PRO A 64 0.90 -8.50 -6.69
CA PRO A 64 -0.42 -8.25 -6.12
C PRO A 64 -0.72 -9.14 -4.92
N ILE A 65 -0.28 -10.40 -4.94
CA ILE A 65 -0.45 -11.33 -3.80
C ILE A 65 0.32 -10.85 -2.57
N CYS A 66 1.59 -10.45 -2.73
CA CYS A 66 2.40 -9.92 -1.64
C CYS A 66 1.79 -8.63 -1.05
N ILE A 67 1.27 -7.73 -1.89
CA ILE A 67 0.65 -6.49 -1.44
C ILE A 67 -0.64 -6.80 -0.65
N ALA A 68 -1.49 -7.68 -1.18
CA ALA A 68 -2.71 -8.11 -0.51
C ALA A 68 -2.41 -8.77 0.84
N ALA A 69 -1.41 -9.65 0.90
CA ALA A 69 -0.99 -10.31 2.13
C ALA A 69 -0.39 -9.31 3.14
N ALA A 70 0.45 -8.37 2.68
CA ALA A 70 1.04 -7.35 3.53
C ALA A 70 -0.01 -6.42 4.16
N PHE A 71 -1.07 -6.09 3.40
CA PHE A 71 -2.18 -5.29 3.91
C PHE A 71 -3.10 -6.09 4.84
N ALA A 72 -3.42 -7.35 4.49
CA ALA A 72 -4.17 -8.22 5.39
C ALA A 72 -3.46 -8.35 6.75
N GLN A 73 -2.13 -8.55 6.72
CA GLN A 73 -1.31 -8.54 7.92
C GLN A 73 -1.39 -7.21 8.66
N TYR A 74 -1.29 -6.07 7.96
CA TYR A 74 -1.45 -4.74 8.57
C TYR A 74 -2.81 -4.54 9.24
N VAL A 75 -3.90 -4.96 8.59
CA VAL A 75 -5.25 -4.87 9.14
C VAL A 75 -5.38 -5.76 10.36
N ILE A 76 -4.96 -7.03 10.29
CA ILE A 76 -5.02 -7.97 11.41
C ILE A 76 -4.21 -7.45 12.60
N ASP A 77 -2.96 -7.00 12.37
CA ASP A 77 -2.12 -6.41 13.41
C ASP A 77 -2.78 -5.18 14.04
N SER A 78 -3.41 -4.32 13.23
CA SER A 78 -4.13 -3.14 13.71
C SER A 78 -5.36 -3.48 14.56
N TYR A 79 -6.14 -4.49 14.16
CA TYR A 79 -7.35 -4.90 14.88
C TYR A 79 -7.04 -5.67 16.17
N TRP A 80 -6.01 -6.54 16.15
CA TRP A 80 -5.73 -7.46 17.25
C TRP A 80 -4.84 -6.86 18.35
N ILE A 81 -3.93 -5.94 18.00
CA ILE A 81 -2.87 -5.49 18.93
C ILE A 81 -3.21 -4.14 19.58
N HIS A 82 -4.03 -3.28 18.97
CA HIS A 82 -4.05 -1.85 19.29
C HIS A 82 -5.44 -1.23 19.56
N ARG A 83 -6.18 -1.74 20.57
CA ARG A 83 -7.19 -0.90 21.25
C ARG A 83 -6.61 0.43 21.84
N GLN A 84 -5.31 0.72 21.65
CA GLN A 84 -4.62 2.00 21.87
C GLN A 84 -3.57 2.29 20.76
N VAL A 85 -3.52 3.54 20.31
CA VAL A 85 -2.82 4.07 19.12
C VAL A 85 -1.30 4.22 19.30
N LYS A 86 -0.53 3.12 19.33
CA LYS A 86 0.94 3.21 19.15
C LYS A 86 1.49 2.24 18.10
N PHE A 87 1.16 2.59 16.87
CA PHE A 87 1.78 2.19 15.60
C PHE A 87 3.29 1.95 15.71
N ARG A 88 3.72 0.70 15.52
CA ARG A 88 5.07 0.41 15.01
C ARG A 88 4.94 -0.35 13.69
N GLY A 89 4.31 0.29 12.71
CA GLY A 89 4.53 -0.10 11.32
C GLY A 89 6.02 0.01 11.00
N SER A 90 6.59 -0.97 10.29
CA SER A 90 7.96 -0.82 9.80
C SER A 90 8.01 0.40 8.88
N LYS A 91 9.05 1.24 9.02
CA LYS A 91 9.26 2.39 8.11
C LYS A 91 9.21 1.93 6.65
N LEU A 92 9.76 0.75 6.38
CA LEU A 92 9.72 0.04 5.10
C LEU A 92 8.30 -0.22 4.59
N GLY A 93 7.38 -0.70 5.44
CA GLY A 93 5.99 -0.96 5.04
C GLY A 93 5.26 0.30 4.59
N ARG A 94 5.52 1.44 5.24
CA ARG A 94 4.94 2.74 4.85
C ARG A 94 5.48 3.22 3.51
N TYR A 95 6.79 3.13 3.28
CA TYR A 95 7.40 3.50 2.00
C TYR A 95 6.92 2.59 0.87
N ASN A 96 6.82 1.29 1.12
CA ASN A 96 6.29 0.34 0.14
C ASN A 96 4.85 0.67 -0.23
N GLY A 97 3.99 0.97 0.75
CA GLY A 97 2.61 1.41 0.52
C GLY A 97 2.51 2.57 -0.46
N MET A 98 3.34 3.61 -0.28
CA MET A 98 3.38 4.76 -1.18
C MET A 98 3.95 4.41 -2.56
N LEU A 99 4.97 3.55 -2.62
CA LEU A 99 5.61 3.17 -3.89
C LEU A 99 4.74 2.25 -4.76
N TYR A 100 3.75 1.55 -4.19
CA TYR A 100 2.85 0.68 -4.96
C TYR A 100 2.00 1.44 -5.99
N PHE A 101 1.84 2.77 -5.87
CA PHE A 101 1.17 3.59 -6.87
C PHE A 101 1.98 3.77 -8.16
N VAL A 102 3.31 3.58 -8.10
CA VAL A 102 4.22 3.86 -9.21
C VAL A 102 4.12 2.83 -10.34
N PRO A 103 4.11 1.49 -10.09
CA PRO A 103 4.05 0.50 -11.15
C PRO A 103 2.84 0.64 -12.08
N PRO A 104 1.58 0.80 -11.61
CA PRO A 104 0.44 0.98 -12.51
C PRO A 104 0.56 2.24 -13.37
N GLY A 105 1.04 3.35 -12.80
CA GLY A 105 1.30 4.59 -13.56
C GLY A 105 2.34 4.38 -14.67
N MET A 106 3.44 3.70 -14.35
CA MET A 106 4.48 3.36 -15.34
C MET A 106 3.96 2.42 -16.43
N ASP A 107 3.16 1.40 -16.10
CA ASP A 107 2.52 0.52 -17.09
C ASP A 107 1.61 1.31 -18.04
N ILE A 108 0.83 2.27 -17.52
CA ILE A 108 0.00 3.14 -18.36
C ILE A 108 0.87 3.95 -19.34
N LEU A 109 1.99 4.52 -18.88
CA LEU A 109 2.92 5.27 -19.74
C LEU A 109 3.58 4.38 -20.81
N ILE A 110 3.97 3.15 -20.45
CA ILE A 110 4.51 2.16 -21.41
C ILE A 110 3.47 1.86 -22.50
N ARG A 111 2.20 1.69 -22.13
CA ARG A 111 1.10 1.45 -23.07
C ARG A 111 0.80 2.65 -23.98
N LEU A 112 1.15 3.86 -23.55
CA LEU A 112 1.07 5.07 -24.36
C LEU A 112 2.28 5.26 -25.28
N GLY A 113 3.28 4.38 -25.22
CA GLY A 113 4.41 4.35 -26.15
C GLY A 113 5.78 4.50 -25.49
N MET A 114 5.85 4.78 -24.18
CA MET A 114 7.12 4.95 -23.44
C MET A 114 7.79 3.60 -23.09
N ARG A 115 8.02 2.75 -24.09
CA ARG A 115 8.52 1.37 -23.91
C ARG A 115 9.90 1.29 -23.25
N PHE A 116 10.70 2.36 -23.33
CA PHE A 116 12.00 2.46 -22.66
C PHE A 116 11.90 2.38 -21.13
N LEU A 117 10.72 2.58 -20.54
CA LEU A 117 10.48 2.45 -19.10
C LEU A 117 10.39 0.98 -18.64
N HIS A 118 10.28 0.01 -19.55
CA HIS A 118 10.05 -1.39 -19.20
C HIS A 118 11.14 -2.00 -18.31
N PRO A 119 12.46 -1.78 -18.53
CA PRO A 119 13.50 -2.29 -17.65
C PRO A 119 13.42 -1.68 -16.25
N LEU A 120 13.13 -0.37 -16.16
CA LEU A 120 12.97 0.33 -14.90
C LEU A 120 11.77 -0.20 -14.11
N LEU A 121 10.66 -0.46 -14.80
CA LEU A 121 9.46 -1.06 -14.22
C LEU A 121 9.76 -2.44 -13.64
N THR A 122 10.48 -3.28 -14.38
CA THR A 122 10.87 -4.62 -13.91
C THR A 122 11.72 -4.54 -12.63
N ILE A 123 12.74 -3.68 -12.61
CA ILE A 123 13.60 -3.49 -11.42
C ILE A 123 12.76 -3.03 -10.23
N LEU A 124 11.90 -2.03 -10.44
CA LEU A 124 11.03 -1.49 -9.41
C LEU A 124 10.10 -2.57 -8.83
N VAL A 125 9.45 -3.35 -9.69
CA VAL A 125 8.53 -4.41 -9.29
C VAL A 125 9.23 -5.46 -8.43
N TRP A 126 10.40 -5.94 -8.83
CA TRP A 126 11.13 -6.93 -8.04
C TRP A 126 11.69 -6.36 -6.73
N ALA A 127 12.14 -5.10 -6.73
CA ALA A 127 12.52 -4.39 -5.52
C ALA A 127 11.33 -4.24 -4.54
N LEU A 128 10.13 -3.97 -5.07
CA LEU A 128 8.90 -3.91 -4.29
C LEU A 128 8.53 -5.27 -3.72
N VAL A 129 8.58 -6.35 -4.50
CA VAL A 129 8.34 -7.71 -3.99
C VAL A 129 9.29 -8.02 -2.84
N LEU A 130 10.60 -7.84 -3.04
CA LEU A 130 11.61 -8.16 -2.04
C LEU A 130 11.42 -7.33 -0.75
N SER A 131 11.27 -6.01 -0.88
CA SER A 131 11.07 -5.13 0.27
C SER A 131 9.76 -5.43 1.01
N THR A 132 8.72 -5.87 0.29
CA THR A 132 7.43 -6.26 0.89
C THR A 132 7.57 -7.52 1.73
N LEU A 133 8.25 -8.54 1.19
CA LEU A 133 8.54 -9.77 1.92
C LEU A 133 9.39 -9.49 3.16
N VAL A 134 10.44 -8.67 3.04
CA VAL A 134 11.27 -8.25 4.18
C VAL A 134 10.42 -7.52 5.21
N SER A 135 9.57 -6.59 4.79
CA SER A 135 8.68 -5.84 5.68
C SER A 135 7.66 -6.73 6.38
N MET A 136 7.12 -7.76 5.71
CA MET A 136 6.21 -8.74 6.32
C MET A 136 6.92 -9.60 7.35
N GLY A 137 8.12 -10.09 7.01
CA GLY A 137 8.96 -10.88 7.90
C GLY A 137 9.36 -10.11 9.16
N GLN A 138 9.76 -8.84 9.01
CA GLN A 138 10.04 -7.96 10.16
C GLN A 138 8.82 -7.86 11.09
N ARG A 139 7.63 -7.57 10.56
CA ARG A 139 6.40 -7.47 11.36
C ARG A 139 6.06 -8.78 12.07
N PHE A 140 6.17 -9.91 11.36
CA PHE A 140 5.89 -11.23 11.93
C PHE A 140 6.84 -11.62 13.07
N MET A 141 8.14 -11.31 12.95
CA MET A 141 9.09 -11.55 14.04
C MET A 141 8.80 -10.68 15.27
N PHE A 142 8.45 -9.41 15.06
CA PHE A 142 8.12 -8.50 16.16
C PHE A 142 6.84 -8.92 16.90
N SER A 143 5.81 -9.39 16.19
CA SER A 143 4.58 -9.89 16.84
C SER A 143 4.85 -11.15 17.67
N ARG A 144 5.62 -12.10 17.12
CA ARG A 144 6.05 -13.31 17.85
C ARG A 144 6.86 -12.98 19.11
N LEU A 145 7.79 -12.03 19.03
CA LEU A 145 8.60 -11.63 20.19
C LEU A 145 7.73 -10.97 21.28
N ALA A 146 6.73 -10.19 20.89
CA ALA A 146 5.80 -9.57 21.82
C ALA A 146 4.89 -10.58 22.54
N GLU A 147 4.47 -11.66 21.86
CA GLU A 147 3.71 -12.76 22.48
C GLU A 147 4.51 -13.51 23.56
N HIS A 148 5.84 -13.57 23.44
CA HIS A 148 6.71 -14.29 24.38
C HIS A 148 7.15 -13.46 25.59
N LEU A 149 6.86 -12.17 25.62
CA LEU A 149 7.11 -11.35 26.80
C LEU A 149 5.92 -11.50 27.78
N PRO A 150 6.13 -12.02 29.00
CA PRO A 150 5.06 -12.07 29.99
C PRO A 150 4.57 -10.64 30.21
N SER A 151 3.26 -10.44 30.10
CA SER A 151 2.61 -9.19 30.44
C SER A 151 3.04 -8.84 31.87
N ARG A 152 3.90 -7.84 32.03
CA ARG A 152 4.11 -7.24 33.34
C ARG A 152 2.77 -6.64 33.72
N SER A 153 2.08 -7.35 34.62
CA SER A 153 0.97 -6.80 35.38
C SER A 153 1.41 -5.45 35.92
N PRO A 154 0.61 -4.37 35.76
CA PRO A 154 0.90 -3.14 36.47
C PRO A 154 0.85 -3.47 37.96
N GLU A 155 2.01 -3.40 38.61
CA GLU A 155 2.13 -3.54 40.05
C GLU A 155 1.52 -2.26 40.64
N LYS A 156 0.30 -2.43 41.17
CA LYS A 156 -0.48 -1.60 42.11
C LYS A 156 -0.53 -0.08 41.89
#